data_AF-A0A2E3I2L3-F1
#
_entry.id   AF-A0A2E3I2L3-F1
#
_cell.length_a   1.000
_cell.length_b   1.000
_cell.length_c   1.000
_cell.angle_alpha   90.00
_cell.angle_beta   90.00
_cell.angle_gamma   90.00
#
_symmetry.space_group_name_H-M   'P 1'
#
loop_
_entity.id
_entity.type
_entity.pdbx_description
1 polymer ?
#
loop_
_entity_poly.entity_id
_entity_poly.type
_entity_poly.pdbx_seq_one_letter_code
_entity_poly.pdbx_strand_id
1 'polypeptide(L)'
;MTRLKVARYTLAILLLAPLVSMSQTAVLVDPSVVESPAVGADLEVGIKISQGSNVAGYQFTLEFDNTALEYITIVNANFLPAGAFAIPPKVNGGKVTLAATSLAGGTSGDGTLAKATFKILKKSDSALKLSGVKLSDPDANAITSKSINGKVAAELASVITKRPFGGQSLKLSAQVTKAGSPVTALKAVSQDAGIAKAGTFIEYQVKFSNLSALKVGGVYVHTSDGQVIGPSDPAKGMRLQADEDGGWIHSRLSLTPVEGKQIAAITVGTKVDSAPAGLFSMFIDNIQMTDGNKTLQPIWLSSANAGDTVAAEPYGDLVGVESLDVGVSDDVKIAVEPKNKVVTIWGKIKSVK
;
A
#
# COMPACT_ATOMS: atom_id res chain seq x y z
N MET A 1 -2.08 -49.80 47.29
CA MET A 1 -1.55 -48.43 47.39
C MET A 1 -0.89 -48.05 46.08
N THR A 2 -1.56 -47.13 45.40
CA THR A 2 -1.22 -46.23 44.28
C THR A 2 0.11 -46.44 43.54
N ARG A 3 0.04 -46.94 42.28
CA ARG A 3 1.11 -46.78 41.29
C ARG A 3 0.84 -45.51 40.48
N LEU A 4 1.69 -44.51 40.69
CA LEU A 4 1.66 -43.19 40.05
C LEU A 4 2.08 -43.33 38.58
N LYS A 5 1.19 -43.00 37.64
CA LYS A 5 1.53 -42.88 36.20
C LYS A 5 2.19 -41.51 36.00
N VAL A 6 3.51 -41.49 35.81
CA VAL A 6 4.25 -40.29 35.41
C VAL A 6 4.04 -40.10 33.90
N ALA A 7 3.15 -39.19 33.53
CA ALA A 7 3.00 -38.73 32.16
C ALA A 7 4.21 -37.85 31.81
N ARG A 8 5.01 -38.29 30.83
CA ARG A 8 6.08 -37.47 30.25
C ARG A 8 5.43 -36.42 29.34
N TYR A 9 5.36 -35.18 29.79
CA TYR A 9 5.05 -34.05 28.92
C TYR A 9 6.32 -33.68 28.13
N THR A 10 6.35 -34.07 26.87
CA THR A 10 7.35 -33.57 25.92
C THR A 10 6.98 -32.13 25.57
N LEU A 11 7.75 -31.17 26.08
CA LEU A 11 7.64 -29.75 25.73
C LEU A 11 8.10 -29.59 24.27
N ALA A 12 7.16 -29.52 23.33
CA ALA A 12 7.45 -29.11 21.97
C ALA A 12 7.63 -27.59 21.97
N ILE A 13 8.87 -27.12 21.93
CA ILE A 13 9.20 -25.72 21.64
C ILE A 13 8.86 -25.51 20.16
N LEU A 14 7.68 -24.96 19.91
CA LEU A 14 7.29 -24.47 18.59
C LEU A 14 8.11 -23.21 18.33
N LEU A 15 9.21 -23.35 17.59
CA LEU A 15 9.99 -22.22 17.09
C LEU A 15 9.10 -21.47 16.09
N LEU A 16 8.38 -20.46 16.58
CA LEU A 16 7.68 -19.51 15.75
C LEU A 16 8.75 -18.60 15.13
N ALA A 17 9.29 -19.02 13.98
CA ALA A 17 10.12 -18.11 13.19
C ALA A 17 9.25 -16.91 12.80
N PRO A 18 9.67 -15.66 13.07
CA PRO A 18 8.96 -14.52 12.52
C PRO A 18 8.95 -14.69 11.00
N LEU A 19 7.76 -14.54 10.39
CA LEU A 19 7.62 -14.42 8.94
C LEU A 19 8.32 -13.13 8.52
N VAL A 20 9.64 -13.16 8.44
CA VAL A 20 10.40 -12.17 7.70
C VAL A 20 9.98 -12.39 6.26
N SER A 21 9.07 -11.53 5.79
CA SER A 21 8.72 -11.47 4.38
C SER A 21 10.02 -11.11 3.66
N MET A 22 10.74 -12.10 3.14
CA MET A 22 11.91 -11.85 2.31
C MET A 22 11.40 -11.05 1.12
N SER A 23 11.85 -9.80 1.02
CA SER A 23 11.51 -8.95 -0.11
C SER A 23 11.96 -9.67 -1.39
N GLN A 24 11.01 -10.09 -2.21
CA GLN A 24 11.27 -10.81 -3.45
C GLN A 24 11.47 -9.79 -4.58
N THR A 25 12.50 -10.00 -5.42
CA THR A 25 12.73 -9.20 -6.63
C THR A 25 11.43 -9.04 -7.44
N ALA A 26 11.13 -7.82 -7.86
CA ALA A 26 9.93 -7.51 -8.62
C ALA A 26 10.28 -6.81 -9.93
N VAL A 27 9.61 -7.18 -11.01
CA VAL A 27 9.62 -6.43 -12.28
C VAL A 27 8.25 -5.77 -12.46
N LEU A 28 8.23 -4.46 -12.64
CA LEU A 28 7.00 -3.66 -12.59
C LEU A 28 6.91 -2.64 -13.72
N VAL A 29 5.69 -2.37 -14.17
CA VAL A 29 5.40 -1.25 -15.07
C VAL A 29 5.36 0.05 -14.24
N ASP A 30 6.07 1.08 -14.69
CA ASP A 30 6.12 2.39 -14.05
C ASP A 30 5.87 3.52 -15.05
N PRO A 31 4.93 4.45 -14.79
CA PRO A 31 3.95 4.40 -13.70
C PRO A 31 3.04 3.17 -13.76
N SER A 32 2.63 2.68 -12.58
CA SER A 32 1.64 1.59 -12.47
C SER A 32 0.28 2.00 -13.05
N VAL A 33 -0.04 3.29 -13.00
CA VAL A 33 -1.22 3.89 -13.60
C VAL A 33 -0.83 5.23 -14.23
N VAL A 34 -1.22 5.46 -15.48
CA VAL A 34 -1.03 6.73 -16.17
C VAL A 34 -2.30 7.18 -16.86
N GLU A 35 -2.60 8.47 -16.79
CA GLU A 35 -3.68 9.05 -17.57
C GLU A 35 -3.31 9.08 -19.05
N SER A 36 -4.22 8.69 -19.92
CA SER A 36 -4.03 8.71 -21.37
C SER A 36 -3.79 10.15 -21.85
N PRO A 37 -2.63 10.42 -22.49
CA PRO A 37 -2.41 11.68 -23.20
C PRO A 37 -3.45 11.90 -24.31
N ALA A 38 -3.40 13.08 -24.93
CA ALA A 38 -4.22 13.38 -26.11
C ALA A 38 -3.95 12.37 -27.25
N VAL A 39 -4.97 12.10 -28.06
CA VAL A 39 -4.81 11.27 -29.26
C VAL A 39 -3.73 11.88 -30.17
N GLY A 40 -2.82 11.04 -30.66
CA GLY A 40 -1.68 11.42 -31.47
C GLY A 40 -0.43 11.81 -30.67
N ALA A 41 -0.53 11.98 -29.34
CA ALA A 41 0.64 12.21 -28.48
C ALA A 41 1.33 10.89 -28.11
N ASP A 42 2.58 11.02 -27.67
CA ASP A 42 3.38 9.90 -27.19
C ASP A 42 3.19 9.69 -25.68
N LEU A 43 3.20 8.42 -25.28
CA LEU A 43 3.16 7.95 -23.91
C LEU A 43 4.40 7.10 -23.65
N GLU A 44 5.21 7.50 -22.67
CA GLU A 44 6.35 6.72 -22.20
C GLU A 44 5.99 5.91 -20.96
N VAL A 45 6.40 4.64 -20.95
CA VAL A 45 6.23 3.73 -19.82
C VAL A 45 7.55 3.00 -19.56
N GLY A 46 8.03 3.04 -18.32
CA GLY A 46 9.22 2.34 -17.89
C GLY A 46 8.90 0.93 -17.41
N ILE A 47 9.79 -0.02 -17.68
CA ILE A 47 9.80 -1.31 -17.02
C ILE A 47 10.93 -1.27 -15.99
N LYS A 48 10.58 -1.33 -14.72
CA LYS A 48 11.49 -1.20 -13.58
C LYS A 48 11.70 -2.54 -12.89
N ILE A 49 12.83 -2.63 -12.19
CA ILE A 49 13.14 -3.71 -11.27
C ILE A 49 13.26 -3.13 -9.87
N SER A 50 12.78 -3.88 -8.88
CA SER A 50 13.03 -3.61 -7.48
C SER A 50 13.68 -4.80 -6.82
N GLN A 51 14.60 -4.52 -5.89
CA GLN A 51 15.31 -5.51 -5.09
C GLN A 51 15.97 -6.56 -5.98
N GLY A 52 16.56 -6.13 -7.10
CA GLY A 52 17.39 -7.00 -7.93
C GLY A 52 18.62 -7.46 -7.15
N SER A 53 18.99 -8.73 -7.27
CA SER A 53 20.18 -9.27 -6.63
C SER A 53 21.07 -9.91 -7.70
N ASN A 54 22.18 -9.24 -8.01
CA ASN A 54 23.19 -9.70 -8.97
C ASN A 54 22.60 -10.03 -10.35
N VAL A 55 21.71 -9.19 -10.88
CA VAL A 55 21.01 -9.42 -12.15
C VAL A 55 21.94 -9.03 -13.32
N ALA A 56 22.25 -9.99 -14.19
CA ALA A 56 23.08 -9.79 -15.38
C ALA A 56 22.28 -9.91 -16.70
N GLY A 57 21.12 -10.57 -16.67
CA GLY A 57 20.26 -10.72 -17.85
C GLY A 57 18.79 -10.63 -17.49
N TYR A 58 17.99 -10.14 -18.44
CA TYR A 58 16.55 -10.13 -18.31
C TYR A 58 15.83 -10.36 -19.64
N GLN A 59 14.62 -10.90 -19.56
CA GLN A 59 13.65 -10.94 -20.65
C GLN A 59 12.25 -10.69 -20.09
N PHE A 60 11.40 -9.97 -20.83
CA PHE A 60 9.97 -9.89 -20.56
C PHE A 60 9.18 -9.66 -21.85
N THR A 61 7.88 -9.93 -21.79
CA THR A 61 6.91 -9.51 -22.79
C THR A 61 5.98 -8.48 -22.17
N LEU A 62 5.82 -7.33 -22.84
CA LEU A 62 4.84 -6.31 -22.50
C LEU A 62 3.66 -6.44 -23.47
N GLU A 63 2.48 -6.70 -22.92
CA GLU A 63 1.22 -6.77 -23.66
C GLU A 63 0.43 -5.48 -23.48
N PHE A 64 -0.14 -4.98 -24.58
CA PHE A 64 -0.89 -3.73 -24.65
C PHE A 64 -2.08 -3.85 -25.62
N ASP A 65 -3.06 -2.97 -25.47
CA ASP A 65 -4.20 -2.88 -26.39
C ASP A 65 -3.80 -2.12 -27.66
N ASN A 66 -3.58 -2.85 -28.76
CA ASN A 66 -3.16 -2.28 -30.04
C ASN A 66 -4.28 -1.52 -30.78
N THR A 67 -5.50 -1.48 -30.24
CA THR A 67 -6.59 -0.62 -30.75
C THR A 67 -6.56 0.78 -30.13
N ALA A 68 -5.92 0.90 -28.96
CA ALA A 68 -5.77 2.16 -28.23
C ALA A 68 -4.35 2.73 -28.30
N LEU A 69 -3.35 1.86 -28.42
CA LEU A 69 -1.93 2.20 -28.37
C LEU A 69 -1.19 1.64 -29.60
N GLU A 70 -0.46 2.49 -30.30
CA GLU A 70 0.48 2.08 -31.35
C GLU A 70 1.88 2.01 -30.77
N TYR A 71 2.55 0.86 -30.88
CA TYR A 71 3.93 0.70 -30.45
C TYR A 71 4.88 1.52 -31.32
N ILE A 72 5.74 2.35 -30.70
CA ILE A 72 6.80 3.09 -31.39
C ILE A 72 8.15 2.40 -31.16
N THR A 73 8.54 2.25 -29.89
CA THR A 73 9.86 1.69 -29.54
C THR A 73 9.86 1.07 -28.14
N ILE A 74 10.78 0.15 -27.90
CA ILE A 74 11.22 -0.22 -26.57
C ILE A 74 12.74 -0.36 -26.58
N VAL A 75 13.39 0.27 -25.61
CA VAL A 75 14.86 0.29 -25.50
C VAL A 75 15.30 -0.20 -24.12
N ASN A 76 16.43 -0.92 -24.09
CA ASN A 76 17.14 -1.20 -22.85
C ASN A 76 17.58 0.13 -22.21
N ALA A 77 17.34 0.25 -20.91
CA ALA A 77 17.76 1.40 -20.12
C ALA A 77 19.12 1.09 -19.45
N ASN A 78 19.35 1.64 -18.26
CA ASN A 78 20.68 1.71 -17.64
C ASN A 78 20.81 0.87 -16.37
N PHE A 79 19.89 -0.05 -16.09
CA PHE A 79 20.02 -0.94 -14.93
C PHE A 79 21.17 -1.94 -15.06
N LEU A 80 21.35 -2.55 -16.24
CA LEU A 80 22.49 -3.42 -16.48
C LEU A 80 23.79 -2.60 -16.60
N PRO A 81 24.97 -3.17 -16.27
CA PRO A 81 26.24 -2.48 -16.35
C PRO A 81 26.55 -1.94 -17.75
N ALA A 82 27.43 -0.94 -17.82
CA ALA A 82 27.90 -0.39 -19.10
C ALA A 82 28.49 -1.50 -19.99
N GLY A 83 28.13 -1.50 -21.27
CA GLY A 83 28.48 -2.56 -22.22
C GLY A 83 27.42 -3.68 -22.35
N ALA A 84 26.33 -3.63 -21.57
CA ALA A 84 25.16 -4.46 -21.81
C ALA A 84 24.55 -4.18 -23.19
N PHE A 85 23.99 -5.21 -23.82
CA PHE A 85 23.34 -5.11 -25.11
C PHE A 85 21.95 -5.73 -25.09
N ALA A 86 21.05 -5.14 -25.87
CA ALA A 86 19.70 -5.63 -26.08
C ALA A 86 19.62 -6.44 -27.38
N ILE A 87 18.86 -7.53 -27.34
CA ILE A 87 18.41 -8.22 -28.54
C ILE A 87 17.31 -7.35 -29.19
N PRO A 88 17.30 -7.17 -30.53
CA PRO A 88 16.25 -6.43 -31.20
C PRO A 88 14.84 -6.86 -30.74
N PRO A 89 13.96 -5.92 -30.35
CA PRO A 89 12.65 -6.27 -29.82
C PRO A 89 11.84 -7.09 -30.81
N LYS A 90 11.18 -8.13 -30.32
CA LYS A 90 10.22 -8.90 -31.13
C LYS A 90 8.82 -8.34 -30.91
N VAL A 91 8.28 -7.70 -31.94
CA VAL A 91 6.91 -7.15 -31.94
C VAL A 91 5.98 -8.10 -32.66
N ASN A 92 4.85 -8.42 -32.03
CA ASN A 92 3.79 -9.22 -32.67
C ASN A 92 2.42 -8.76 -32.16
N GLY A 93 1.77 -7.90 -32.93
CA GLY A 93 0.50 -7.28 -32.52
C GLY A 93 0.67 -6.49 -31.21
N GLY A 94 -0.35 -6.55 -30.34
CA GLY A 94 -0.34 -5.95 -29.00
C GLY A 94 0.66 -6.58 -28.01
N LYS A 95 1.80 -7.10 -28.47
CA LYS A 95 2.86 -7.68 -27.64
C LYS A 95 4.23 -7.26 -28.16
N VAL A 96 5.10 -6.87 -27.23
CA VAL A 96 6.53 -6.65 -27.51
C VAL A 96 7.39 -7.39 -26.49
N THR A 97 8.32 -8.22 -26.98
CA THR A 97 9.31 -8.92 -26.15
C THR A 97 10.66 -8.24 -26.26
N LEU A 98 11.27 -7.92 -25.12
CA LEU A 98 12.62 -7.41 -25.02
C LEU A 98 13.46 -8.37 -24.18
N ALA A 99 14.72 -8.55 -24.58
CA ALA A 99 15.74 -9.20 -23.78
C ALA A 99 17.03 -8.38 -23.83
N ALA A 100 17.75 -8.31 -22.72
CA ALA A 100 19.07 -7.71 -22.65
C ALA A 100 19.98 -8.50 -21.70
N THR A 101 21.28 -8.42 -21.94
CA THR A 101 22.29 -9.11 -21.14
C THR A 101 23.56 -8.29 -21.01
N SER A 102 24.26 -8.50 -19.90
CA SER A 102 25.57 -7.94 -19.57
C SER A 102 26.58 -9.06 -19.44
N LEU A 103 27.72 -8.91 -20.13
CA LEU A 103 28.90 -9.77 -19.92
C LEU A 103 29.88 -9.18 -18.91
N ALA A 104 29.60 -7.97 -18.38
CA ALA A 104 30.44 -7.26 -17.42
C ALA A 104 30.10 -7.58 -15.95
N GLY A 105 29.20 -8.53 -15.71
CA GLY A 105 28.68 -8.88 -14.38
C GLY A 105 27.23 -8.43 -14.16
N GLY A 106 26.76 -8.57 -12.92
CA GLY A 106 25.39 -8.27 -12.51
C GLY A 106 25.25 -6.98 -11.70
N THR A 107 24.04 -6.40 -11.74
CA THR A 107 23.65 -5.24 -10.94
C THR A 107 22.67 -5.65 -9.83
N SER A 108 22.79 -5.02 -8.66
CA SER A 108 21.84 -5.17 -7.55
C SER A 108 21.11 -3.85 -7.27
N GLY A 109 19.93 -3.94 -6.66
CA GLY A 109 19.12 -2.81 -6.23
C GLY A 109 17.91 -2.53 -7.13
N ASP A 110 17.36 -1.32 -6.98
CA ASP A 110 16.23 -0.81 -7.76
C ASP A 110 16.74 -0.10 -9.03
N GLY A 111 15.95 -0.11 -10.11
CA GLY A 111 16.29 0.65 -11.32
C GLY A 111 15.37 0.44 -12.51
N THR A 112 15.75 0.97 -13.68
CA THR A 112 14.96 0.85 -14.93
C THR A 112 15.62 -0.15 -15.87
N LEU A 113 14.90 -1.22 -16.19
CA LEU A 113 15.30 -2.22 -17.17
C LEU A 113 15.11 -1.69 -18.59
N ALA A 114 13.93 -1.12 -18.89
CA ALA A 114 13.58 -0.68 -20.23
C ALA A 114 12.65 0.53 -20.24
N LYS A 115 12.57 1.21 -21.38
CA LYS A 115 11.59 2.27 -21.64
C LYS A 115 10.85 1.95 -22.93
N ALA A 116 9.52 1.88 -22.86
CA ALA A 116 8.63 1.71 -24.00
C ALA A 116 7.93 3.03 -24.31
N THR A 117 7.76 3.32 -25.61
CA THR A 117 7.04 4.50 -26.09
C THR A 117 5.90 4.03 -27.00
N PHE A 118 4.71 4.57 -26.75
CA PHE A 118 3.49 4.30 -27.51
C PHE A 118 2.89 5.60 -28.03
N LYS A 119 2.29 5.58 -29.20
CA LYS A 119 1.42 6.65 -29.67
C LYS A 119 -0.03 6.36 -29.27
N ILE A 120 -0.73 7.36 -28.76
CA ILE A 120 -2.15 7.21 -28.39
C ILE A 120 -3.02 7.25 -29.64
N LEU A 121 -3.71 6.15 -29.95
CA LEU A 121 -4.71 6.06 -31.02
C LEU A 121 -6.11 6.43 -30.52
N LYS A 122 -6.41 6.06 -29.27
CA LYS A 122 -7.72 6.29 -28.64
C LYS A 122 -7.55 6.46 -27.13
N LYS A 123 -8.26 7.42 -26.55
CA LYS A 123 -8.42 7.51 -25.10
C LYS A 123 -9.34 6.41 -24.60
N SER A 124 -8.79 5.42 -23.93
CA SER A 124 -9.52 4.34 -23.29
C SER A 124 -8.71 3.73 -22.15
N ASP A 125 -9.38 3.06 -21.23
CA ASP A 125 -8.71 2.22 -20.25
C ASP A 125 -8.05 1.03 -20.96
N SER A 126 -6.75 0.86 -20.75
CA SER A 126 -5.97 -0.20 -21.39
C SER A 126 -4.97 -0.81 -20.41
N ALA A 127 -4.98 -2.14 -20.25
CA ALA A 127 -4.02 -2.82 -19.39
C ALA A 127 -2.64 -2.92 -20.06
N LEU A 128 -1.58 -2.78 -19.26
CA LEU A 128 -0.19 -3.05 -19.64
C LEU A 128 0.30 -4.27 -18.84
N LYS A 129 0.32 -5.44 -19.47
CA LYS A 129 0.60 -6.70 -18.76
C LYS A 129 2.02 -7.17 -19.01
N LEU A 130 2.72 -7.52 -17.94
CA LEU A 130 4.01 -8.21 -18.00
C LEU A 130 3.78 -9.72 -17.99
N SER A 131 4.40 -10.41 -18.94
CA SER A 131 4.39 -11.87 -19.02
C SER A 131 5.77 -12.39 -19.44
N GLY A 132 6.04 -13.68 -19.18
CA GLY A 132 7.30 -14.31 -19.57
C GLY A 132 8.56 -13.66 -18.97
N VAL A 133 8.43 -13.05 -17.78
CA VAL A 133 9.55 -12.40 -17.08
C VAL A 133 10.56 -13.45 -16.65
N LYS A 134 11.82 -13.26 -17.06
CA LYS A 134 12.97 -14.06 -16.66
C LYS A 134 14.10 -13.12 -16.27
N LEU A 135 14.74 -13.41 -15.15
CA LEU A 135 15.95 -12.75 -14.68
C LEU A 135 17.03 -13.80 -14.50
N SER A 136 18.29 -13.44 -14.75
CA SER A 136 19.44 -14.32 -14.51
C SER A 136 20.61 -13.59 -13.88
N ASP A 137 21.40 -14.33 -13.10
CA ASP A 137 22.70 -13.87 -12.61
C ASP A 137 23.80 -14.01 -13.68
N PRO A 138 25.06 -13.60 -13.41
CA PRO A 138 26.18 -13.73 -14.37
C PRO A 138 26.50 -15.18 -14.75
N ASP A 139 26.17 -16.14 -13.89
CA ASP A 139 26.39 -17.58 -14.09
C ASP A 139 25.21 -18.24 -14.82
N ALA A 140 24.25 -17.44 -15.30
CA ALA A 140 23.01 -17.84 -15.95
C ALA A 140 22.03 -18.62 -15.05
N ASN A 141 22.18 -18.55 -13.72
CA ASN A 141 21.18 -19.08 -12.81
C ASN A 141 19.95 -18.16 -12.79
N ALA A 142 18.77 -18.77 -12.75
CA ALA A 142 17.52 -18.02 -12.72
C ALA A 142 17.33 -17.31 -11.38
N ILE A 143 16.94 -16.04 -11.43
CA ILE A 143 16.54 -15.26 -10.26
C ILE A 143 15.01 -15.27 -10.21
N THR A 144 14.45 -15.70 -9.08
CA THR A 144 13.00 -15.71 -8.90
C THR A 144 12.48 -14.29 -8.75
N SER A 145 11.46 -13.94 -9.54
CA SER A 145 10.83 -12.61 -9.47
C SER A 145 9.33 -12.69 -9.61
N LYS A 146 8.63 -11.69 -9.07
CA LYS A 146 7.21 -11.42 -9.36
C LYS A 146 7.08 -10.32 -10.42
N SER A 147 5.93 -10.29 -11.08
CA SER A 147 5.60 -9.27 -12.10
C SER A 147 4.43 -8.41 -11.63
N ILE A 148 4.53 -7.10 -11.80
CA ILE A 148 3.47 -6.13 -11.45
C ILE A 148 3.07 -5.38 -12.72
N ASN A 149 1.82 -5.57 -13.12
CA ASN A 149 1.25 -4.96 -14.31
C ASN A 149 1.01 -3.45 -14.11
N GLY A 150 0.83 -2.73 -15.22
CA GLY A 150 0.36 -1.36 -15.23
C GLY A 150 -0.96 -1.19 -15.97
N LYS A 151 -1.44 0.05 -16.05
CA LYS A 151 -2.59 0.42 -16.87
C LYS A 151 -2.50 1.87 -17.35
N VAL A 152 -3.05 2.11 -18.52
CA VAL A 152 -3.44 3.44 -19.00
C VAL A 152 -4.90 3.63 -18.63
N ALA A 153 -5.23 4.75 -17.99
CA ALA A 153 -6.59 5.16 -17.69
C ALA A 153 -7.04 6.22 -18.69
N ALA A 154 -8.25 6.13 -19.22
CA ALA A 154 -8.80 7.13 -20.14
C ALA A 154 -8.81 8.53 -19.49
N GLU A 155 -9.17 8.56 -18.22
CA GLU A 155 -9.17 9.73 -17.34
C GLU A 155 -8.92 9.27 -15.90
N LEU A 156 -8.16 10.05 -15.14
CA LEU A 156 -7.99 9.82 -13.70
C LEU A 156 -9.06 10.55 -12.90
N ALA A 157 -9.55 9.88 -11.84
CA ALA A 157 -10.47 10.49 -10.90
C ALA A 157 -9.81 11.66 -10.15
N SER A 158 -10.58 12.69 -9.83
CA SER A 158 -10.11 13.76 -8.94
C SER A 158 -9.87 13.21 -7.54
N VAL A 159 -8.92 13.82 -6.85
CA VAL A 159 -8.59 13.49 -5.46
C VAL A 159 -9.80 13.68 -4.55
N ILE A 160 -10.09 12.67 -3.73
CA ILE A 160 -11.12 12.74 -2.69
C ILE A 160 -10.52 13.40 -1.44
N THR A 161 -10.76 14.69 -1.24
CA THR A 161 -10.28 15.42 -0.05
C THR A 161 -11.30 15.46 1.08
N LYS A 162 -12.57 15.20 0.79
CA LYS A 162 -13.66 15.23 1.76
C LYS A 162 -14.47 13.94 1.70
N ARG A 163 -14.78 13.40 2.88
CA ARG A 163 -15.67 12.25 3.00
C ARG A 163 -17.14 12.71 3.01
N PRO A 164 -18.04 12.06 2.25
CA PRO A 164 -19.48 12.26 2.43
C PRO A 164 -19.92 11.87 3.85
N PHE A 165 -20.99 12.50 4.36
CA PHE A 165 -21.54 12.12 5.66
C PHE A 165 -22.14 10.71 5.59
N GLY A 166 -21.75 9.85 6.53
CA GLY A 166 -22.24 8.47 6.64
C GLY A 166 -21.49 7.45 5.79
N GLY A 167 -21.80 6.17 6.03
CA GLY A 167 -21.16 5.02 5.39
C GLY A 167 -20.09 4.36 6.25
N GLN A 168 -19.61 3.20 5.80
CA GLN A 168 -18.62 2.43 6.52
C GLN A 168 -17.20 2.93 6.26
N SER A 169 -16.29 2.76 7.22
CA SER A 169 -14.87 3.05 7.07
C SER A 169 -14.04 1.95 7.74
N LEU A 170 -12.75 1.90 7.39
CA LEU A 170 -11.81 1.01 8.07
C LEU A 170 -11.63 1.51 9.51
N LYS A 171 -11.93 0.64 10.48
CA LYS A 171 -11.78 0.88 11.90
C LYS A 171 -10.64 0.03 12.44
N LEU A 172 -9.80 0.67 13.25
CA LEU A 172 -8.74 0.02 14.01
C LEU A 172 -8.94 0.32 15.50
N SER A 173 -8.77 -0.69 16.34
CA SER A 173 -8.72 -0.48 17.79
C SER A 173 -7.75 -1.42 18.50
N ALA A 174 -7.12 -0.92 19.56
CA ALA A 174 -6.22 -1.68 20.41
C ALA A 174 -6.25 -1.13 21.84
N GLN A 175 -5.98 -1.97 22.83
CA GLN A 175 -5.88 -1.54 24.23
C GLN A 175 -4.41 -1.31 24.60
N VAL A 176 -4.03 -0.05 24.87
CA VAL A 176 -2.71 0.28 25.41
C VAL A 176 -2.69 -0.02 26.90
N THR A 177 -1.82 -0.93 27.31
CA THR A 177 -1.80 -1.47 28.68
C THR A 177 -0.97 -0.61 29.65
N LYS A 178 0.08 0.06 29.15
CA LYS A 178 1.03 0.81 29.96
C LYS A 178 1.27 2.22 29.41
N ALA A 179 1.09 3.22 30.26
CA ALA A 179 1.36 4.62 29.91
C ALA A 179 2.87 4.88 29.79
N GLY A 180 3.26 5.81 28.91
CA GLY A 180 4.64 6.25 28.73
C GLY A 180 5.54 5.25 28.00
N SER A 181 4.97 4.17 27.44
CA SER A 181 5.71 3.14 26.71
C SER A 181 5.45 3.27 25.20
N PRO A 182 6.37 2.80 24.35
CA PRO A 182 6.17 2.80 22.91
C PRO A 182 5.00 1.90 22.52
N VAL A 183 4.29 2.32 21.47
CA VAL A 183 3.17 1.58 20.90
C VAL A 183 3.37 1.45 19.40
N THR A 184 3.25 0.23 18.88
CA THR A 184 3.16 -0.06 17.44
C THR A 184 2.01 -1.03 17.22
N ALA A 185 1.03 -0.58 16.44
CA ALA A 185 -0.13 -1.36 16.05
C ALA A 185 -0.52 -0.94 14.64
N LEU A 186 -0.02 -1.66 13.64
CA LEU A 186 -0.16 -1.34 12.22
C LEU A 186 -0.83 -2.48 11.47
N LYS A 187 -1.55 -2.15 10.40
CA LYS A 187 -2.14 -3.11 9.46
C LYS A 187 -1.78 -2.70 8.04
N ALA A 188 -1.27 -3.63 7.23
CA ALA A 188 -1.08 -3.38 5.80
C ALA A 188 -2.42 -3.28 5.06
N VAL A 189 -2.56 -2.22 4.27
CA VAL A 189 -3.67 -1.97 3.33
C VAL A 189 -3.22 -2.07 1.88
N SER A 190 -1.91 -2.01 1.62
CA SER A 190 -1.31 -2.33 0.32
C SER A 190 0.09 -2.91 0.53
N GLN A 191 0.49 -3.81 -0.36
CA GLN A 191 1.85 -4.34 -0.45
C GLN A 191 2.38 -4.05 -1.85
N ASP A 192 3.69 -3.84 -1.96
CA ASP A 192 4.38 -3.61 -3.24
C ASP A 192 3.79 -2.48 -4.06
N ALA A 193 3.54 -1.32 -3.44
CA ALA A 193 2.83 -0.18 -4.04
C ALA A 193 3.69 0.62 -5.06
N GLY A 194 4.62 -0.05 -5.74
CA GLY A 194 5.50 0.53 -6.75
C GLY A 194 6.61 1.41 -6.17
N ILE A 195 7.15 2.27 -7.03
CA ILE A 195 8.27 3.17 -6.69
C ILE A 195 7.70 4.54 -6.28
N ALA A 196 8.16 5.06 -5.15
CA ALA A 196 7.82 6.41 -4.70
C ALA A 196 8.40 7.46 -5.66
N LYS A 197 7.63 8.52 -5.95
CA LYS A 197 8.02 9.60 -6.86
C LYS A 197 7.96 10.94 -6.13
N ALA A 198 8.88 11.85 -6.44
CA ALA A 198 8.72 13.23 -5.99
C ALA A 198 7.43 13.82 -6.55
N GLY A 199 6.78 14.66 -5.75
CA GLY A 199 5.51 15.30 -6.13
C GLY A 199 4.28 14.40 -6.03
N THR A 200 4.41 13.16 -5.55
CA THR A 200 3.25 12.32 -5.22
C THR A 200 3.02 12.23 -3.71
N PHE A 201 1.78 11.87 -3.35
CA PHE A 201 1.31 11.86 -1.97
C PHE A 201 0.47 10.62 -1.69
N ILE A 202 0.44 10.19 -0.43
CA ILE A 202 -0.67 9.40 0.10
C ILE A 202 -1.64 10.34 0.81
N GLU A 203 -2.86 10.39 0.31
CA GLU A 203 -3.94 11.19 0.87
C GLU A 203 -5.00 10.28 1.48
N TYR A 204 -5.58 10.72 2.59
CA TYR A 204 -6.57 9.97 3.35
C TYR A 204 -7.38 10.89 4.26
N GLN A 205 -8.51 10.41 4.77
CA GLN A 205 -9.20 11.03 5.89
C GLN A 205 -9.11 10.12 7.11
N VAL A 206 -8.89 10.73 8.27
CA VAL A 206 -8.79 10.03 9.55
C VAL A 206 -9.67 10.69 10.61
N LYS A 207 -10.27 9.88 11.47
CA LYS A 207 -11.06 10.32 12.62
C LYS A 207 -10.78 9.44 13.83
N PHE A 208 -10.60 10.02 14.99
CA PHE A 208 -10.41 9.27 16.23
C PHE A 208 -11.69 9.25 17.05
N SER A 209 -12.11 8.07 17.51
CA SER A 209 -13.26 7.93 18.43
C SER A 209 -13.07 8.80 19.67
N ASN A 210 -14.11 9.48 20.15
CA ASN A 210 -14.05 10.31 21.36
C ASN A 210 -13.53 9.56 22.59
N LEU A 211 -13.68 8.23 22.63
CA LEU A 211 -13.19 7.36 23.70
C LEU A 211 -11.70 6.97 23.57
N SER A 212 -11.07 7.30 22.45
CA SER A 212 -9.66 6.98 22.21
C SER A 212 -8.76 7.87 23.10
N ALA A 213 -7.97 7.25 23.97
CA ALA A 213 -6.95 7.90 24.79
C ALA A 213 -5.76 8.37 23.93
N LEU A 214 -5.39 7.60 22.91
CA LEU A 214 -4.35 7.95 21.93
C LEU A 214 -4.99 8.54 20.67
N LYS A 215 -4.55 9.73 20.25
CA LYS A 215 -5.08 10.50 19.10
C LYS A 215 -4.03 10.70 18.00
N VAL A 216 -3.07 9.79 17.93
CA VAL A 216 -1.96 9.81 16.98
C VAL A 216 -1.99 8.52 16.18
N GLY A 217 -1.96 8.65 14.86
CA GLY A 217 -2.12 7.55 13.93
C GLY A 217 -2.54 8.04 12.55
N GLY A 218 -2.53 7.15 11.56
CA GLY A 218 -2.83 7.48 10.17
C GLY A 218 -2.22 6.45 9.23
N VAL A 219 -1.70 6.93 8.09
CA VAL A 219 -1.02 6.09 7.09
C VAL A 219 0.49 6.16 7.26
N TYR A 220 1.16 5.00 7.17
CA TYR A 220 2.60 4.86 7.11
C TYR A 220 3.02 4.15 5.83
N VAL A 221 4.12 4.60 5.23
CA VAL A 221 4.73 4.02 4.03
C VAL A 221 6.07 3.41 4.44
N HIS A 222 6.22 2.12 4.16
CA HIS A 222 7.42 1.33 4.43
C HIS A 222 8.11 1.06 3.11
N THR A 223 9.38 1.41 3.01
CA THR A 223 10.20 1.10 1.83
C THR A 223 10.92 -0.23 2.00
N SER A 224 11.32 -0.83 0.88
CA SER A 224 12.03 -2.11 0.84
C SER A 224 13.41 -2.08 1.51
N ASP A 225 14.05 -0.91 1.58
CA ASP A 225 15.31 -0.68 2.30
C ASP A 225 15.12 -0.39 3.80
N GLY A 226 13.88 -0.46 4.31
CA GLY A 226 13.56 -0.36 5.74
C GLY A 226 13.26 1.06 6.25
N GLN A 227 13.26 2.08 5.38
CA GLN A 227 12.80 3.41 5.76
C GLN A 227 11.28 3.42 5.98
N VAL A 228 10.83 4.17 6.98
CA VAL A 228 9.40 4.37 7.25
C VAL A 228 9.12 5.86 7.34
N ILE A 229 8.14 6.31 6.56
CA ILE A 229 7.53 7.64 6.73
C ILE A 229 6.10 7.45 7.21
N GLY A 230 5.61 8.38 8.01
CA GLY A 230 4.27 8.30 8.60
C GLY A 230 3.65 9.68 8.73
N PRO A 231 2.51 9.78 9.42
CA PRO A 231 1.93 11.08 9.77
C PRO A 231 3.01 11.88 10.49
N SER A 232 3.22 13.14 10.06
CA SER A 232 4.29 13.98 10.59
C SER A 232 4.31 13.96 12.12
N ASP A 233 5.43 13.52 12.69
CA ASP A 233 5.79 13.75 14.08
C ASP A 233 5.58 15.25 14.36
N PRO A 234 4.95 15.63 15.48
CA PRO A 234 4.08 16.79 15.62
C PRO A 234 4.79 18.09 15.21
N ALA A 235 4.76 18.38 13.91
CA ALA A 235 5.09 19.68 13.37
C ALA A 235 3.96 20.61 13.80
N LYS A 236 4.21 21.21 14.97
CA LYS A 236 3.70 22.49 15.44
C LYS A 236 2.96 23.26 14.34
N GLY A 237 1.68 23.52 14.60
CA GLY A 237 1.04 24.72 14.06
C GLY A 237 0.33 24.53 12.72
N MET A 238 -0.56 23.56 12.63
CA MET A 238 -1.95 23.80 12.24
C MET A 238 -2.69 22.49 12.45
N ARG A 239 -3.48 22.41 13.53
CA ARG A 239 -4.69 21.60 13.49
C ARG A 239 -5.42 22.04 12.23
N LEU A 240 -5.35 21.27 11.14
CA LEU A 240 -6.37 21.35 10.12
C LEU A 240 -7.67 21.17 10.91
N GLN A 241 -8.45 22.25 10.97
CA GLN A 241 -9.71 22.31 11.67
C GLN A 241 -10.46 21.02 11.38
N ALA A 242 -10.93 20.35 12.45
CA ALA A 242 -11.98 19.36 12.28
C ALA A 242 -13.04 20.00 11.37
N ASP A 243 -13.38 19.32 10.29
CA ASP A 243 -14.47 19.77 9.45
C ASP A 243 -15.74 19.97 10.29
N GLU A 244 -16.62 20.87 9.83
CA GLU A 244 -17.95 21.04 10.42
C GLU A 244 -18.80 19.75 10.30
N ASP A 245 -18.30 18.72 9.60
CA ASP A 245 -18.94 17.46 9.21
C ASP A 245 -18.47 16.23 10.01
N GLY A 246 -18.29 16.37 11.32
CA GLY A 246 -18.23 15.22 12.23
C GLY A 246 -16.83 14.72 12.61
N GLY A 247 -15.80 15.55 12.44
CA GLY A 247 -14.49 15.35 13.08
C GLY A 247 -13.48 14.55 12.27
N TRP A 248 -13.66 14.51 10.95
CA TRP A 248 -12.70 13.91 10.03
C TRP A 248 -11.61 14.92 9.68
N ILE A 249 -10.38 14.43 9.54
CA ILE A 249 -9.21 15.22 9.21
C ILE A 249 -8.67 14.70 7.89
N HIS A 250 -8.66 15.55 6.87
CA HIS A 250 -7.92 15.27 5.64
C HIS A 250 -6.43 15.39 5.92
N SER A 251 -5.69 14.34 5.59
CA SER A 251 -4.26 14.23 5.82
C SER A 251 -3.55 13.87 4.52
N ARG A 252 -2.32 14.36 4.41
CA ARG A 252 -1.49 14.21 3.22
C ARG A 252 -0.06 13.89 3.62
N LEU A 253 0.46 12.77 3.12
CA LEU A 253 1.81 12.29 3.36
C LEU A 253 2.61 12.37 2.06
N SER A 254 3.63 13.24 2.00
CA SER A 254 4.49 13.37 0.82
C SER A 254 5.40 12.15 0.67
N LEU A 255 5.52 11.65 -0.56
CA LEU A 255 6.43 10.55 -0.91
C LEU A 255 7.84 11.02 -1.30
N THR A 256 8.08 12.33 -1.41
CA THR A 256 9.39 12.89 -1.73
C THR A 256 10.53 12.41 -0.81
N PRO A 257 10.37 12.24 0.53
CA PRO A 257 11.45 11.77 1.39
C PRO A 257 11.92 10.33 1.12
N VAL A 258 11.13 9.57 0.35
CA VAL A 258 11.41 8.19 -0.05
C VAL A 258 11.47 8.05 -1.57
N GLU A 259 11.66 9.15 -2.31
CA GLU A 259 11.72 9.14 -3.78
C GLU A 259 12.69 8.09 -4.31
N GLY A 260 12.27 7.40 -5.37
CA GLY A 260 13.07 6.37 -6.06
C GLY A 260 13.10 5.02 -5.34
N LYS A 261 12.61 4.93 -4.11
CA LYS A 261 12.56 3.69 -3.34
C LYS A 261 11.29 2.90 -3.63
N GLN A 262 11.42 1.58 -3.66
CA GLN A 262 10.24 0.70 -3.68
C GLN A 262 9.47 0.78 -2.36
N ILE A 263 8.17 1.02 -2.47
CA ILE A 263 7.22 0.95 -1.37
C ILE A 263 6.88 -0.53 -1.14
N ALA A 264 7.42 -1.10 -0.07
CA ALA A 264 7.16 -2.48 0.34
C ALA A 264 5.74 -2.64 0.90
N ALA A 265 5.28 -1.67 1.69
CA ALA A 265 3.93 -1.68 2.24
C ALA A 265 3.39 -0.28 2.53
N ILE A 266 2.08 -0.12 2.38
CA ILE A 266 1.32 1.00 2.93
C ILE A 266 0.47 0.43 4.04
N THR A 267 0.60 0.99 5.24
CA THR A 267 -0.05 0.52 6.46
C THR A 267 -0.85 1.62 7.12
N VAL A 268 -1.83 1.23 7.94
CA VAL A 268 -2.62 2.13 8.76
C VAL A 268 -2.55 1.72 10.22
N GLY A 269 -2.67 2.68 11.13
CA GLY A 269 -2.72 2.40 12.57
C GLY A 269 -1.97 3.46 13.36
N THR A 270 -1.21 3.04 14.36
CA THR A 270 -0.39 3.92 15.19
C THR A 270 1.01 3.35 15.43
N LYS A 271 1.99 4.24 15.47
CA LYS A 271 3.39 3.99 15.83
C LYS A 271 3.92 5.24 16.53
N VAL A 272 4.16 5.15 17.84
CA VAL A 272 4.63 6.25 18.70
C VAL A 272 5.61 5.75 19.75
N ASP A 273 6.54 6.59 20.19
CA ASP A 273 7.53 6.24 21.21
C ASP A 273 6.97 6.28 22.64
N SER A 274 5.83 6.95 22.83
CA SER A 274 5.13 7.04 24.10
C SER A 274 3.64 7.27 23.89
N ALA A 275 2.80 6.49 24.58
CA ALA A 275 1.34 6.62 24.56
C ALA A 275 0.75 6.66 25.97
N PRO A 276 -0.42 7.30 26.18
CA PRO A 276 -1.22 7.10 27.39
C PRO A 276 -1.78 5.67 27.43
N ALA A 277 -1.97 5.11 28.63
CA ALA A 277 -2.75 3.89 28.79
C ALA A 277 -4.22 4.16 28.44
N GLY A 278 -4.88 3.20 27.80
CA GLY A 278 -6.28 3.33 27.39
C GLY A 278 -6.55 2.82 25.97
N LEU A 279 -7.78 3.02 25.52
CA LEU A 279 -8.21 2.61 24.19
C LEU A 279 -7.52 3.46 23.11
N PHE A 280 -6.95 2.82 22.10
CA PHE A 280 -6.72 3.41 20.79
C PHE A 280 -7.90 3.03 19.88
N SER A 281 -8.54 4.00 19.24
CA SER A 281 -9.61 3.75 18.26
C SER A 281 -9.65 4.82 17.18
N MET A 282 -9.42 4.38 15.95
CA MET A 282 -9.29 5.20 14.75
C MET A 282 -10.20 4.68 13.63
N PHE A 283 -10.79 5.61 12.89
CA PHE A 283 -11.43 5.39 11.60
C PHE A 283 -10.56 6.03 10.53
N ILE A 284 -10.39 5.35 9.40
CA ILE A 284 -9.62 5.83 8.28
C ILE A 284 -10.31 5.45 6.96
N ASP A 285 -10.25 6.35 5.99
CA ASP A 285 -10.92 6.17 4.71
C ASP A 285 -10.27 6.95 3.57
N ASN A 286 -10.73 6.68 2.35
CA ASN A 286 -10.25 7.22 1.07
C ASN A 286 -8.73 7.31 0.96
N ILE A 287 -8.06 6.21 1.28
CA ILE A 287 -6.61 6.10 1.15
C ILE A 287 -6.30 5.99 -0.34
N GLN A 288 -5.53 6.95 -0.85
CA GLN A 288 -5.24 7.08 -2.27
C GLN A 288 -3.83 7.62 -2.49
N MET A 289 -3.14 7.09 -3.49
CA MET A 289 -1.92 7.69 -4.02
C MET A 289 -2.29 8.72 -5.09
N THR A 290 -1.74 9.92 -5.00
CA THR A 290 -2.13 11.08 -5.81
C THR A 290 -0.91 11.82 -6.34
N ASP A 291 -1.09 12.60 -7.42
CA ASP A 291 -0.16 13.68 -7.82
C ASP A 291 -0.55 15.03 -7.18
N GLY A 292 -1.59 15.01 -6.36
CA GLY A 292 -2.18 16.16 -5.69
C GLY A 292 -3.40 16.78 -6.33
N ASN A 293 -3.71 16.44 -7.57
CA ASN A 293 -4.93 16.85 -8.25
C ASN A 293 -5.79 15.65 -8.64
N LYS A 294 -5.13 14.57 -9.06
CA LYS A 294 -5.73 13.33 -9.54
C LYS A 294 -5.28 12.13 -8.70
N THR A 295 -6.17 11.14 -8.59
CA THR A 295 -5.91 9.86 -7.95
C THR A 295 -5.21 8.94 -8.94
N LEU A 296 -3.92 8.69 -8.69
CA LEU A 296 -3.11 7.75 -9.47
C LEU A 296 -3.53 6.31 -9.15
N GLN A 297 -3.68 6.00 -7.87
CA GLN A 297 -4.04 4.66 -7.42
C GLN A 297 -4.94 4.73 -6.18
N PRO A 298 -6.17 4.20 -6.24
CA PRO A 298 -6.94 3.96 -5.03
C PRO A 298 -6.30 2.81 -4.24
N ILE A 299 -6.11 3.00 -2.93
CA ILE A 299 -5.56 1.98 -2.03
C ILE A 299 -6.70 1.39 -1.19
N TRP A 300 -7.54 2.24 -0.62
CA TRP A 300 -8.73 1.84 0.11
C TRP A 300 -9.81 2.91 -0.02
N LEU A 301 -10.93 2.57 -0.66
CA LEU A 301 -12.09 3.46 -0.78
C LEU A 301 -13.31 2.71 -0.24
N SER A 302 -13.89 3.16 0.87
CA SER A 302 -15.06 2.48 1.43
C SER A 302 -16.25 2.34 0.47
N SER A 303 -16.42 3.29 -0.47
CA SER A 303 -17.42 3.18 -1.55
C SER A 303 -17.24 1.95 -2.44
N ALA A 304 -16.03 1.39 -2.50
CA ALA A 304 -15.70 0.16 -3.23
C ALA A 304 -15.51 -1.06 -2.30
N ASN A 305 -15.14 -0.84 -1.03
CA ASN A 305 -14.68 -1.89 -0.10
C ASN A 305 -15.63 -2.16 1.08
N ALA A 306 -16.83 -1.55 1.11
CA ALA A 306 -17.80 -1.67 2.20
C ALA A 306 -18.16 -3.12 2.60
N GLY A 307 -18.11 -4.06 1.65
CA GLY A 307 -18.44 -5.48 1.88
C GLY A 307 -17.26 -6.38 2.25
N ASP A 308 -16.04 -5.86 2.30
CA ASP A 308 -14.84 -6.69 2.41
C ASP A 308 -14.58 -7.15 3.85
N THR A 309 -14.24 -8.43 4.01
CA THR A 309 -13.66 -8.93 5.25
C THR A 309 -12.17 -8.57 5.31
N VAL A 310 -11.81 -7.72 6.27
CA VAL A 310 -10.41 -7.35 6.47
C VAL A 310 -9.79 -8.31 7.49
N ALA A 311 -8.82 -9.11 7.06
CA ALA A 311 -8.08 -9.99 7.96
C ALA A 311 -7.41 -9.17 9.08
N ALA A 312 -7.47 -9.63 10.33
CA ALA A 312 -6.96 -8.92 11.50
C ALA A 312 -5.44 -9.00 11.68
N GLU A 313 -4.72 -9.64 10.76
CA GLU A 313 -3.27 -9.87 10.91
C GLU A 313 -2.49 -8.55 10.96
N PRO A 314 -1.80 -8.26 12.08
CA PRO A 314 -0.96 -7.08 12.20
C PRO A 314 0.19 -7.09 11.18
N TYR A 315 0.66 -5.90 10.83
CA TYR A 315 1.89 -5.74 10.08
C TYR A 315 3.08 -5.62 11.04
N GLY A 316 3.90 -6.67 11.10
CA GLY A 316 5.01 -6.78 12.04
C GLY A 316 4.55 -7.05 13.47
N ASP A 317 5.47 -6.88 14.41
CA ASP A 317 5.21 -7.14 15.83
C ASP A 317 4.36 -6.03 16.45
N LEU A 318 3.38 -6.44 17.27
CA LEU A 318 2.66 -5.54 18.15
C LEU A 318 3.57 -5.12 19.31
N VAL A 319 3.62 -3.82 19.59
CA VAL A 319 4.37 -3.25 20.71
C VAL A 319 3.42 -2.45 21.57
N GLY A 320 3.43 -2.67 22.88
CA GLY A 320 2.61 -1.94 23.85
C GLY A 320 1.11 -2.28 23.85
N VAL A 321 0.67 -3.23 23.02
CA VAL A 321 -0.70 -3.75 22.91
C VAL A 321 -0.67 -5.27 22.75
N GLU A 322 -1.73 -5.95 23.18
CA GLU A 322 -1.84 -7.42 23.07
C GLU A 322 -2.49 -7.86 21.75
N SER A 323 -3.41 -7.06 21.21
CA SER A 323 -4.12 -7.31 19.98
C SER A 323 -4.42 -6.02 19.23
N LEU A 324 -4.66 -6.15 17.92
CA LEU A 324 -5.16 -5.10 17.06
C LEU A 324 -6.43 -5.60 16.37
N ASP A 325 -7.56 -5.02 16.74
CA ASP A 325 -8.84 -5.29 16.08
C ASP A 325 -8.95 -4.42 14.82
N VAL A 326 -9.27 -5.06 13.70
CA VAL A 326 -9.48 -4.39 12.41
C VAL A 326 -10.83 -4.81 11.85
N GLY A 327 -11.60 -3.85 11.32
CA GLY A 327 -12.87 -4.14 10.68
C GLY A 327 -13.42 -2.96 9.90
N VAL A 328 -14.58 -3.15 9.26
CA VAL A 328 -15.27 -2.12 8.50
C VAL A 328 -16.56 -1.77 9.25
N SER A 329 -16.77 -0.48 9.58
CA SER A 329 -17.92 -0.07 10.40
C SER A 329 -18.37 1.35 10.12
N ASP A 330 -19.66 1.63 10.33
CA ASP A 330 -20.22 2.98 10.24
C ASP A 330 -19.66 3.88 11.34
N ASP A 331 -19.20 5.06 10.96
CA ASP A 331 -18.74 6.08 11.90
C ASP A 331 -19.90 6.85 12.56
N VAL A 332 -21.13 6.70 12.04
CA VAL A 332 -22.38 7.30 12.55
C VAL A 332 -22.88 6.60 13.83
N LYS A 333 -22.38 5.41 14.17
CA LYS A 333 -22.76 4.68 15.40
C LYS A 333 -21.84 4.91 16.60
N ILE A 334 -21.23 6.09 16.73
CA ILE A 334 -20.61 6.50 17.99
C ILE A 334 -21.34 7.71 18.57
N ALA A 335 -22.63 7.51 18.81
CA ALA A 335 -23.35 8.18 19.86
C ALA A 335 -24.34 7.16 20.45
N VAL A 336 -24.08 6.75 21.69
CA VAL A 336 -25.00 6.02 22.58
C VAL A 336 -25.13 4.49 22.34
N GLU A 337 -24.11 3.73 22.74
CA GLU A 337 -24.39 2.53 23.54
C GLU A 337 -23.85 2.73 24.96
N PRO A 338 -24.68 3.14 25.93
CA PRO A 338 -24.30 3.14 27.32
C PRO A 338 -24.42 1.71 27.82
N LYS A 339 -23.30 0.97 27.84
CA LYS A 339 -23.14 -0.14 28.77
C LYS A 339 -23.43 0.42 30.17
N ASN A 340 -24.56 0.02 30.77
CA ASN A 340 -25.04 0.36 32.12
C ASN A 340 -25.97 1.57 32.29
N LYS A 341 -26.94 1.81 31.40
CA LYS A 341 -28.16 2.53 31.84
C LYS A 341 -29.19 1.55 32.40
N VAL A 342 -29.42 1.61 33.72
CA VAL A 342 -30.65 1.13 34.33
C VAL A 342 -31.79 1.92 33.68
N VAL A 343 -32.68 1.23 32.98
CA VAL A 343 -33.88 1.83 32.41
C VAL A 343 -34.77 2.31 33.55
N THR A 344 -34.68 3.58 33.92
CA THR A 344 -35.63 4.17 34.87
C THR A 344 -37.02 4.25 34.23
N ILE A 345 -38.02 3.77 34.97
CA ILE A 345 -39.37 3.36 34.53
C ILE A 345 -40.30 4.56 34.19
N TRP A 346 -39.75 5.74 33.86
CA TRP A 346 -40.56 6.94 33.62
C TRP A 346 -41.35 6.92 32.30
N GLY A 347 -41.09 5.95 31.41
CA GLY A 347 -41.79 5.81 30.13
C GLY A 347 -43.12 5.04 30.15
N LYS A 348 -43.58 4.51 31.30
CA LYS A 348 -44.80 3.66 31.36
C LYS A 348 -46.04 4.28 32.03
N ILE A 349 -46.02 5.57 32.40
CA ILE A 349 -47.15 6.17 33.17
C ILE A 349 -48.07 7.08 32.35
N LYS A 350 -47.78 7.39 31.07
CA LYS A 350 -48.66 8.26 30.26
C LYS A 350 -49.60 7.54 29.29
N SER A 351 -50.10 6.36 29.67
CA SER A 351 -51.22 5.72 28.98
C SER A 351 -52.21 5.07 29.94
N VAL A 352 -52.67 5.81 30.95
CA VAL A 352 -53.94 5.55 31.63
C VAL A 352 -54.55 6.90 32.06
N LYS A 353 -55.40 7.45 31.19
CA LYS A 353 -56.72 8.01 31.50
C LYS A 353 -57.39 8.48 30.21
#